data_AF-A0A660R689-F1
#
_entry.id   AF-A0A660R689-F1
#
_cell.length_a   1.000
_cell.length_b   1.000
_cell.length_c   1.000
_cell.angle_alpha   90.00
_cell.angle_beta   90.00
_cell.angle_gamma   90.00
#
_symmetry.space_group_name_H-M   'P 1'
#
loop_
_entity.id
_entity.type
_entity.pdbx_description
1 polymer ?
#
loop_
_entity_poly.entity_id
_entity_poly.type
_entity_poly.pdbx_seq_one_letter_code
_entity_poly.pdbx_strand_id
1 'polypeptide(L)'
;MKILGASIGSDVHVVGLLNFLDIAKREGYDVVYLGGAIPVDRLVREMEKNQPDIVAISYRLGSEPLKKLLDELRREVREKGLDKI
;
A
#
# COMPACT_ATOMS: atom_id res chain seq x y z
N MET A 1 -7.48 6.17 13.40
CA MET A 1 -6.41 6.10 12.39
C MET A 1 -6.85 5.13 11.30
N LYS A 2 -6.53 5.42 10.04
CA LYS A 2 -6.90 4.64 8.87
C LYS A 2 -5.66 4.04 8.20
N ILE A 3 -5.72 2.75 7.89
CA ILE A 3 -4.68 2.01 7.18
C ILE A 3 -5.18 1.64 5.78
N LEU A 4 -4.39 1.93 4.76
CA LEU A 4 -4.60 1.49 3.38
C LEU A 4 -3.62 0.36 3.04
N GLY A 5 -4.12 -0.83 2.71
CA GLY A 5 -3.30 -2.01 2.44
C GLY A 5 -3.35 -2.49 0.99
N ALA A 6 -2.20 -2.80 0.41
CA ALA A 6 -2.07 -3.35 -0.95
C ALA A 6 -0.84 -4.25 -1.12
N SER A 7 -0.96 -5.32 -1.91
CA SER A 7 0.22 -5.98 -2.50
C SER A 7 0.52 -5.36 -3.86
N ILE A 8 1.74 -4.85 -4.07
CA ILE A 8 2.04 -3.95 -5.20
C ILE A 8 2.73 -4.64 -6.39
N GLY A 9 2.64 -4.00 -7.55
CA GLY A 9 3.24 -4.49 -8.79
C GLY A 9 2.58 -5.79 -9.26
N SER A 10 3.38 -6.83 -9.49
CA SER A 10 2.89 -8.14 -9.92
C SER A 10 2.64 -9.14 -8.78
N ASP A 11 2.73 -8.70 -7.51
CA ASP A 11 2.58 -9.62 -6.38
C ASP A 11 1.12 -9.92 -6.03
N VAL A 12 0.71 -11.17 -6.22
CA VAL A 12 -0.64 -11.69 -5.89
C VAL A 12 -0.72 -12.28 -4.47
N HIS A 13 0.38 -12.34 -3.72
CA HIS A 13 0.38 -12.87 -2.37
C HIS A 13 -0.22 -11.85 -1.40
N VAL A 14 -1.34 -12.22 -0.77
CA VAL A 14 -2.13 -11.29 0.07
C VAL A 14 -2.35 -11.78 1.49
N VAL A 15 -2.09 -13.06 1.78
CA VAL A 15 -2.44 -13.69 3.08
C VAL A 15 -1.75 -12.99 4.24
N GLY A 16 -0.45 -12.67 4.11
CA GLY A 16 0.29 -11.95 5.16
C GLY A 16 -0.26 -10.55 5.43
N LEU A 17 -0.59 -9.81 4.36
CA LEU A 17 -1.21 -8.49 4.46
C LEU A 17 -2.60 -8.55 5.08
N LEU A 18 -3.45 -9.49 4.65
CA LEU A 18 -4.79 -9.67 5.21
C LEU A 18 -4.75 -9.98 6.71
N ASN A 19 -3.82 -10.83 7.15
CA ASN A 19 -3.65 -11.13 8.56
C ASN A 19 -3.23 -9.88 9.36
N PHE A 20 -2.30 -9.07 8.82
CA PHE A 20 -1.92 -7.79 9.43
C PHE A 20 -3.10 -6.82 9.55
N LEU A 21 -3.90 -6.67 8.48
CA LEU A 21 -5.06 -5.77 8.48
C LEU A 21 -6.18 -6.26 9.39
N ASP A 22 -6.38 -7.58 9.52
CA ASP A 22 -7.36 -8.16 10.45
C ASP A 22 -6.97 -7.89 11.91
N ILE A 23 -5.68 -8.02 12.25
CA ILE A 23 -5.16 -7.63 13.57
C ILE A 23 -5.37 -6.13 13.80
N ALA A 24 -4.96 -5.28 12.85
CA ALA A 24 -5.13 -3.83 12.98
C ALA A 24 -6.60 -3.43 13.17
N LYS A 25 -7.53 -4.07 12.44
CA LYS A 25 -8.95 -3.83 12.59
C LYS A 25 -9.46 -4.18 14.00
N ARG A 26 -8.97 -5.27 14.60
CA ARG A 26 -9.31 -5.67 15.98
C ARG A 26 -8.78 -4.70 17.02
N GLU A 27 -7.65 -4.06 16.74
CA GLU A 27 -7.07 -3.00 17.57
C GLU A 27 -7.73 -1.61 17.34
N GLY A 28 -8.81 -1.54 16.54
CA GLY A 28 -9.61 -0.33 16.35
C GLY A 28 -9.17 0.59 15.21
N TYR A 29 -8.27 0.14 14.33
CA TYR A 29 -7.95 0.87 13.10
C TYR A 29 -9.05 0.71 12.06
N ASP A 30 -9.35 1.79 11.33
CA ASP A 30 -10.13 1.70 10.09
C ASP A 30 -9.23 1.15 8.98
N VAL A 31 -9.68 0.15 8.24
CA VAL A 31 -8.84 -0.56 7.27
C VAL A 31 -9.49 -0.56 5.89
N VAL A 32 -8.71 -0.16 4.89
CA VAL A 32 -9.06 -0.23 3.47
C VAL A 32 -8.11 -1.20 2.79
N TYR A 33 -8.64 -2.23 2.14
CA TYR A 33 -7.86 -3.22 1.42
C TYR A 33 -8.08 -3.11 -0.09
N LEU A 34 -7.01 -2.90 -0.85
CA LEU A 34 -7.08 -2.67 -2.30
C LEU A 34 -6.96 -3.95 -3.14
N GLY A 35 -6.44 -5.03 -2.57
CA GLY A 35 -6.18 -6.28 -3.27
C GLY A 35 -4.69 -6.61 -3.42
N GLY A 36 -4.41 -7.61 -4.25
CA GLY A 36 -3.07 -7.91 -4.75
C GLY A 36 -2.88 -7.43 -6.19
N ALA A 37 -1.63 -7.49 -6.66
CA ALA A 37 -1.19 -7.01 -7.96
C ALA A 37 -1.64 -5.57 -8.26
N ILE A 38 -1.47 -4.68 -7.27
CA ILE A 38 -1.90 -3.29 -7.33
C ILE A 38 -0.81 -2.45 -8.01
N PRO A 39 -1.11 -1.80 -9.15
CA PRO A 39 -0.21 -0.81 -9.74
C PRO A 39 0.09 0.34 -8.79
N VAL A 40 1.30 0.91 -8.86
CA VAL A 40 1.71 2.04 -8.00
C VAL A 40 0.79 3.24 -8.20
N ASP A 41 0.45 3.57 -9.45
CA ASP A 41 -0.45 4.67 -9.77
C ASP A 41 -1.84 4.51 -9.13
N ARG A 42 -2.37 3.29 -9.10
CA ARG A 42 -3.62 2.98 -8.40
C ARG A 42 -3.48 3.16 -6.90
N LEU A 43 -2.40 2.67 -6.30
CA LEU A 43 -2.13 2.85 -4.86
C LEU A 43 -2.12 4.33 -4.49
N VAL A 44 -1.40 5.15 -5.25
CA VAL A 44 -1.27 6.59 -5.00
C VAL A 44 -2.60 7.33 -5.17
N ARG A 45 -3.42 6.98 -6.18
CA ARG A 45 -4.78 7.54 -6.31
C ARG A 45 -5.66 7.19 -5.11
N GLU A 46 -5.55 5.97 -4.60
CA GLU A 46 -6.31 5.56 -3.42
C GLU A 46 -5.78 6.19 -2.13
N MET A 47 -4.48 6.50 -2.03
CA MET A 47 -3.94 7.32 -0.94
C MET A 47 -4.58 8.71 -0.93
N GLU A 48 -4.64 9.37 -2.09
CA GLU A 48 -5.26 10.69 -2.24
C GLU A 48 -6.76 10.68 -1.88
N LYS A 49 -7.48 9.65 -2.35
CA LYS A 49 -8.92 9.50 -2.10
C LYS A 49 -9.27 9.15 -0.65
N ASN A 50 -8.50 8.25 -0.02
CA ASN A 50 -8.84 7.73 1.31
C ASN A 50 -8.20 8.52 2.44
N GLN A 51 -7.16 9.32 2.15
CA GLN A 51 -6.35 10.05 3.12
C GLN A 51 -5.99 9.17 4.34
N PRO A 52 -5.29 8.04 4.12
CA PRO A 52 -4.90 7.16 5.21
C PRO A 52 -3.82 7.80 6.07
N ASP A 53 -3.72 7.37 7.33
CA ASP A 53 -2.60 7.71 8.23
C ASP A 53 -1.41 6.75 8.04
N ILE A 54 -1.67 5.54 7.51
CA ILE A 54 -0.65 4.51 7.29
C ILE A 54 -0.93 3.80 5.96
N VAL A 55 0.12 3.57 5.16
CA VAL A 55 0.05 2.73 3.97
C VAL A 55 0.82 1.43 4.20
N ALA A 56 0.11 0.31 4.23
CA ALA A 56 0.67 -1.03 4.40
C ALA A 56 0.93 -1.69 3.04
N ILE A 57 2.19 -1.80 2.66
CA ILE A 57 2.62 -2.35 1.38
C ILE A 57 3.15 -3.77 1.58
N SER A 58 2.68 -4.72 0.77
CA SER A 58 3.17 -6.10 0.73
C SER A 58 3.85 -6.41 -0.61
N TYR A 59 4.96 -7.14 -0.55
CA TYR A 59 5.68 -7.63 -1.73
C TYR A 59 6.55 -8.85 -1.38
N ARG A 60 6.48 -9.93 -2.18
CA ARG A 60 7.16 -11.21 -1.94
C ARG A 60 8.09 -11.68 -3.06
N LEU A 61 8.14 -11.01 -4.21
CA LEU A 61 8.88 -11.52 -5.38
C LEU A 61 10.39 -11.27 -5.27
N GLY A 62 10.95 -10.31 -6.02
CA GLY A 62 12.40 -10.05 -6.06
C GLY A 62 12.78 -8.66 -5.56
N SER A 63 13.96 -8.54 -4.94
CA SER A 63 14.48 -7.27 -4.42
C SER A 63 14.70 -6.20 -5.51
N GLU A 64 15.20 -6.60 -6.68
CA GLU A 64 15.46 -5.67 -7.79
C GLU A 64 14.15 -5.11 -8.39
N PRO A 65 13.12 -5.92 -8.70
CA PRO A 65 11.78 -5.41 -9.01
C PRO A 65 11.17 -4.54 -7.90
N LEU A 66 11.32 -4.92 -6.63
CA LEU A 66 10.82 -4.15 -5.50
C LEU A 66 11.42 -2.75 -5.47
N LYS A 67 12.74 -2.64 -5.67
CA LYS A 67 13.43 -1.34 -5.69
C LYS A 67 12.82 -0.40 -6.74
N LYS A 68 12.55 -0.91 -7.95
CA LYS A 68 11.92 -0.14 -9.02
C LYS A 68 10.52 0.35 -8.64
N LEU A 69 9.71 -0.51 -8.02
CA LEU A 69 8.37 -0.15 -7.54
C LEU A 69 8.42 0.92 -6.43
N LEU A 70 9.39 0.83 -5.52
CA LEU A 70 9.57 1.81 -4.45
C LEU A 70 10.09 3.16 -4.99
N ASP A 71 10.98 3.14 -5.98
CA ASP A 71 11.44 4.36 -6.66
C ASP A 71 10.29 5.05 -7.40
N GLU A 72 9.44 4.29 -8.09
CA GLU A 72 8.20 4.78 -8.74
C GLU A 72 7.25 5.38 -7.71
N LEU A 73 6.95 4.65 -6.62
CA LEU A 73 6.07 5.12 -5.56
C LEU A 73 6.57 6.42 -4.94
N ARG A 74 7.88 6.49 -4.63
CA ARG A 74 8.49 7.68 -4.05
C ARG A 74 8.37 8.89 -4.98
N ARG A 75 8.53 8.69 -6.30
CA ARG A 75 8.36 9.76 -7.28
C ARG A 75 6.91 10.24 -7.29
N GLU A 76 5.94 9.33 -7.43
CA GLU A 76 4.52 9.70 -7.52
C GLU A 76 3.99 10.37 -6.25
N VAL A 77 4.37 9.88 -5.06
CA VAL A 77 4.01 10.51 -3.78
C VAL A 77 4.51 11.94 -3.70
N ARG A 78 5.73 12.22 -4.18
CA ARG A 78 6.29 13.58 -4.21
C ARG A 78 5.58 14.47 -5.23
N GLU A 79 5.32 13.97 -6.43
CA GLU A 79 4.61 14.71 -7.48
C GLU A 79 3.20 15.10 -7.04
N LYS A 80 2.55 14.25 -6.23
CA LYS A 80 1.21 14.51 -5.68
C LYS A 80 1.18 15.26 -4.35
N GLY A 81 2.34 15.58 -3.75
CA GLY A 81 2.41 16.24 -2.44
C GLY A 81 1.81 15.42 -1.29
N LEU A 82 1.91 14.09 -1.37
CA LEU A 82 1.41 13.14 -0.37
C LEU A 82 2.51 12.72 0.63
N ASP A 83 3.60 13.48 0.71
CA ASP A 83 4.80 13.21 1.52
C ASP A 83 4.59 13.40 3.03
N LYS A 84 3.40 13.83 3.45
CA LYS A 84 3.02 14.06 4.84
C LYS A 84 2.13 12.98 5.45
N ILE A 85 1.86 11.91 4.69
CA ILE A 85 1.21 10.69 5.20
C ILE A 85 2.19 9.97 6.14
#